data_AF-A0A356NNL2-F1
#
_entry.id   AF-A0A356NNL2-F1
#
_cell.length_a   1.000
_cell.length_b   1.000
_cell.length_c   1.000
_cell.angle_alpha   90.00
_cell.angle_beta   90.00
_cell.angle_gamma   90.00
#
_symmetry.space_group_name_H-M   'P 1'
#
loop_
_entity.id
_entity.type
_entity.pdbx_description
1 polymer ?
#
loop_
_entity_poly.entity_id
_entity_poly.type
_entity_poly.pdbx_seq_one_letter_code
_entity_poly.pdbx_strand_id
1 'polypeptide(L)'
;FQDELEGVRFVSFRRRDGEQASCLNLNRAQRPQLLGVDPEALASRNAFTFAQVNAEIPEDSSAWNLLSNNAPDGTVPGIADINSIMWAMGKNVGDILEFQNTRGETFRVRLVAAVANSILQGNVIISESAFLQHYPNEPGYKTFLLDAPAEQKESVAITLTRAMEDDGLSLSDTIERMQAFNAVQNTYLSTFQLLGGLGMVLGSFGLGVVVLRNLLDRRTELGLLTAVGFTHNRIRMLVLLEHFGLLSAGLFTGSLSALIAVFPSLQSPGADIPYASLALTLFTIFGTGFIWILFATQSALKGHFLYSLRDQ
;
A
#
# COMPACT_ATOMS: atom_id res chain seq x y z
N PHE A 1 14.05 -27.34 25.59
CA PHE A 1 13.00 -26.30 25.67
C PHE A 1 13.59 -24.92 25.94
N GLN A 2 14.35 -24.69 27.03
CA GLN A 2 14.88 -23.36 27.35
C GLN A 2 15.91 -22.85 26.32
N ASP A 3 16.83 -23.70 25.87
CA ASP A 3 17.87 -23.31 24.90
C ASP A 3 17.30 -23.00 23.49
N GLU A 4 16.17 -23.61 23.12
CA GLU A 4 15.50 -23.39 21.83
C GLU A 4 14.57 -22.16 21.81
N LEU A 5 14.27 -21.59 22.99
CA LEU A 5 13.46 -20.39 23.13
C LEU A 5 14.30 -19.19 23.59
N GLU A 6 15.63 -19.31 23.58
CA GLU A 6 16.53 -18.24 23.96
C GLU A 6 16.36 -17.05 23.02
N GLY A 7 16.13 -15.86 23.59
CA GLY A 7 15.90 -14.64 22.81
C GLY A 7 14.48 -14.48 22.25
N VAL A 8 13.58 -15.46 22.44
CA VAL A 8 12.17 -15.33 22.05
C VAL A 8 11.42 -14.50 23.09
N ARG A 9 10.70 -13.48 22.64
CA ARG A 9 9.87 -12.62 23.49
C ARG A 9 8.41 -12.82 23.14
N PHE A 10 7.57 -12.83 24.17
CA PHE A 10 6.13 -13.02 24.03
C PHE A 10 5.39 -11.76 24.46
N VAL A 11 4.30 -11.45 23.76
CA VAL A 11 3.29 -10.49 24.20
C VAL A 11 1.94 -11.20 24.14
N SER A 12 1.28 -11.30 25.28
CA SER A 12 0.01 -12.00 25.44
C SER A 12 -1.15 -11.03 25.43
N PHE A 13 -2.21 -11.39 24.70
CA PHE A 13 -3.44 -10.63 24.60
C PHE A 13 -4.60 -11.46 25.16
N ARG A 14 -5.41 -10.81 25.99
CA ARG A 14 -6.77 -11.26 26.25
C ARG A 14 -7.60 -10.97 25.02
N ARG A 15 -8.57 -11.84 24.73
CA ARG A 15 -9.43 -11.71 23.56
C ARG A 15 -10.87 -11.96 23.94
N ARG A 16 -11.72 -10.99 23.58
CA ARG A 16 -13.16 -11.17 23.51
C ARG A 16 -13.53 -11.25 22.03
N ASP A 17 -14.18 -12.35 21.65
CA ASP A 17 -14.66 -12.51 20.29
C ASP A 17 -15.71 -11.44 19.95
N GLY A 18 -15.63 -10.95 18.73
CA GLY A 18 -16.53 -9.96 18.15
C GLY A 18 -16.71 -10.24 16.66
N GLU A 19 -17.37 -9.33 15.97
CA GLU A 19 -17.49 -9.34 14.52
C GLU A 19 -16.11 -9.13 13.87
N GLN A 20 -15.86 -9.83 12.76
CA GLN A 20 -14.61 -9.70 12.02
C GLN A 20 -14.53 -8.32 11.36
N ALA A 21 -13.68 -7.44 11.87
CA ALA A 21 -13.48 -6.08 11.36
C ALA A 21 -12.28 -5.97 10.40
N SER A 22 -12.07 -6.97 9.54
CA SER A 22 -11.01 -6.95 8.53
C SER A 22 -11.55 -6.50 7.18
N CYS A 23 -10.69 -5.98 6.30
CA CYS A 23 -11.03 -5.65 4.90
C CYS A 23 -11.63 -6.83 4.09
N LEU A 24 -11.54 -8.05 4.61
CA LEU A 24 -12.16 -9.26 4.03
C LEU A 24 -13.65 -9.41 4.35
N ASN A 25 -14.19 -8.66 5.33
CA ASN A 25 -15.61 -8.67 5.65
C ASN A 25 -16.30 -7.50 4.94
N LEU A 26 -17.25 -7.81 4.03
CA LEU A 26 -18.02 -6.80 3.31
C LEU A 26 -19.05 -6.08 4.19
N ASN A 27 -19.41 -6.66 5.34
CA ASN A 27 -20.29 -6.00 6.30
C ASN A 27 -19.47 -5.14 7.27
N ARG A 28 -19.93 -3.91 7.52
CA ARG A 28 -19.30 -3.04 8.52
C ARG A 28 -19.45 -3.66 9.91
N ALA A 29 -18.33 -3.94 10.55
CA ALA A 29 -18.33 -4.51 11.89
C ALA A 29 -18.70 -3.42 12.90
N GLN A 30 -19.86 -3.56 13.53
CA GLN A 30 -20.28 -2.63 14.59
C GLN A 30 -19.65 -3.01 15.93
N ARG A 31 -19.25 -4.28 16.09
CA ARG A 31 -18.64 -4.80 17.32
C ARG A 31 -17.36 -5.57 16.98
N PRO A 32 -16.26 -4.88 16.64
CA PRO A 32 -15.00 -5.53 16.28
C PRO A 32 -14.48 -6.41 17.42
N GLN A 33 -13.58 -7.32 17.12
CA GLN A 33 -12.87 -8.10 18.14
C GLN A 33 -12.11 -7.15 19.08
N LEU A 34 -12.21 -7.41 20.39
CA LEU A 34 -11.56 -6.59 21.42
C LEU A 34 -10.42 -7.36 22.05
N LEU A 35 -9.23 -6.75 22.09
CA LEU A 35 -8.03 -7.28 22.69
C LEU A 35 -7.62 -6.47 23.90
N GLY A 36 -7.20 -7.14 24.97
CA GLY A 36 -6.62 -6.53 26.16
C GLY A 36 -5.13 -6.87 26.26
N VAL A 37 -4.26 -5.87 26.37
CA VAL A 37 -2.81 -6.04 26.47
C VAL A 37 -2.22 -5.15 27.55
N ASP A 38 -1.12 -5.57 28.15
CA ASP A 38 -0.26 -4.68 28.91
C ASP A 38 0.41 -3.66 27.96
N PRO A 39 0.08 -2.36 28.04
CA PRO A 39 0.64 -1.36 27.13
C PRO A 39 2.17 -1.26 27.22
N GLU A 40 2.76 -1.52 28.40
CA GLU A 40 4.20 -1.46 28.60
C GLU A 40 4.94 -2.56 27.83
N ALA A 41 4.31 -3.73 27.66
CA ALA A 41 4.85 -4.82 26.86
C ALA A 41 5.05 -4.44 25.39
N LEU A 42 4.18 -3.60 24.82
CA LEU A 42 4.33 -3.08 23.46
C LEU A 42 5.23 -1.84 23.40
N ALA A 43 5.08 -0.93 24.36
CA ALA A 43 5.85 0.31 24.43
C ALA A 43 7.36 0.07 24.57
N SER A 44 7.77 -0.82 25.48
CA SER A 44 9.19 -1.16 25.72
C SER A 44 9.92 -1.74 24.51
N ARG A 45 9.17 -2.25 23.52
CA ARG A 45 9.70 -2.84 22.30
C ARG A 45 9.66 -1.89 21.11
N ASN A 46 9.13 -0.68 21.28
CA ASN A 46 8.77 0.21 20.17
C ASN A 46 7.98 -0.54 19.09
N ALA A 47 7.04 -1.39 19.54
CA ALA A 47 6.31 -2.29 18.66
C ALA A 47 5.36 -1.50 17.76
N PHE A 48 5.37 -1.81 16.47
CA PHE A 48 4.53 -1.21 15.42
C PHE A 48 4.78 0.28 15.17
N THR A 49 4.61 0.69 13.90
CA THR A 49 4.62 2.11 13.51
C THR A 49 3.22 2.68 13.67
N PHE A 50 3.09 3.89 14.21
CA PHE A 50 1.82 4.61 14.28
C PHE A 50 1.60 5.47 13.04
N ALA A 51 0.43 5.32 12.41
CA ALA A 51 0.03 6.16 11.29
C ALA A 51 -0.58 7.47 11.79
N GLN A 52 -1.34 7.46 12.87
CA GLN A 52 -2.01 8.65 13.39
C GLN A 52 -2.15 8.57 14.90
N VAL A 53 -2.03 9.71 15.58
CA VAL A 53 -2.21 9.84 17.03
C VAL A 53 -3.09 11.07 17.31
N ASN A 54 -4.10 10.92 18.15
CA ASN A 54 -5.03 11.99 18.55
C ASN A 54 -4.66 12.68 19.87
N ALA A 55 -3.37 12.81 20.14
CA ALA A 55 -2.84 13.48 21.32
C ALA A 55 -1.40 13.91 21.06
N GLU A 56 -0.98 15.02 21.65
CA GLU A 56 0.44 15.35 21.74
C GLU A 56 1.10 14.36 22.69
N ILE A 57 2.04 13.57 22.16
CA ILE A 57 2.85 12.64 22.92
C ILE A 57 4.28 13.20 22.91
N PRO A 58 5.00 13.21 24.05
CA PRO A 58 6.43 13.52 24.08
C PRO A 58 7.21 12.67 23.06
N GLU A 59 8.17 13.26 22.34
CA GLU A 59 8.93 12.58 21.26
C GLU A 59 9.54 11.23 21.69
N ASP A 60 9.91 11.09 22.96
CA ASP A 60 10.52 9.87 23.53
C ASP A 60 9.52 8.85 24.12
N SER A 61 8.22 9.01 23.86
CA SER A 61 7.18 8.15 24.45
C SER A 61 6.29 7.47 23.42
N SER A 62 5.95 6.21 23.72
CA SER A 62 5.15 5.38 22.81
C SER A 62 3.66 5.69 22.93
N ALA A 63 2.95 5.72 21.80
CA ALA A 63 1.50 5.89 21.77
C ALA A 63 0.73 4.74 22.44
N TRP A 64 1.34 3.58 22.65
CA TRP A 64 0.76 2.52 23.48
C TRP A 64 0.46 3.00 24.91
N ASN A 65 1.27 3.90 25.47
CA ASN A 65 1.06 4.43 26.83
C ASN A 65 -0.25 5.20 26.99
N LEU A 66 -0.87 5.65 25.89
CA LEU A 66 -2.20 6.27 25.92
C LEU A 66 -3.29 5.31 26.42
N LEU A 67 -3.11 4.00 26.28
CA LEU A 67 -4.06 2.99 26.73
C LEU A 67 -4.19 2.91 28.26
N SER A 68 -3.18 3.38 29.00
CA SER A 68 -3.15 3.34 30.46
C SER A 68 -3.97 4.46 31.10
N ASN A 69 -4.23 5.55 30.36
CA ASN A 69 -4.89 6.74 30.87
C ASN A 69 -6.36 6.77 30.45
N ASN A 70 -7.27 6.45 31.38
CA ASN A 70 -8.69 6.64 31.14
C ASN A 70 -8.99 8.12 30.89
N ALA A 71 -9.82 8.39 29.88
CA ALA A 71 -10.20 9.76 29.56
C ALA A 71 -11.13 10.33 30.66
N PRO A 72 -11.09 11.65 30.91
CA PRO A 72 -11.93 12.30 31.94
C PRO A 72 -13.44 12.10 31.72
N ASP A 73 -13.85 11.81 30.48
CA ASP A 73 -15.24 11.57 30.08
C ASP A 73 -15.70 10.12 30.31
N GLY A 74 -14.87 9.30 30.98
CA GLY A 74 -15.14 7.89 31.27
C GLY A 74 -15.03 6.97 30.05
N THR A 75 -14.47 7.44 28.94
CA THR A 75 -14.18 6.58 27.78
C THR A 75 -12.89 5.81 27.97
N VAL A 76 -12.89 4.55 27.52
CA VAL A 76 -11.71 3.69 27.53
C VAL A 76 -10.87 4.03 26.29
N PRO A 77 -9.57 4.35 26.42
CA PRO A 77 -8.71 4.56 25.27
C PRO A 77 -8.52 3.25 24.51
N GLY A 78 -8.64 3.32 23.17
CA GLY A 78 -8.44 2.19 22.28
C GLY A 78 -7.54 2.54 21.09
N ILE A 79 -6.76 1.57 20.64
CA ILE A 79 -5.89 1.67 19.47
C ILE A 79 -6.28 0.56 18.51
N ALA A 80 -6.33 0.85 17.21
CA ALA A 80 -6.61 -0.14 16.18
C ALA A 80 -5.77 0.14 14.93
N ASP A 81 -5.78 -0.81 14.00
CA ASP A 81 -5.16 -0.63 12.69
C ASP A 81 -5.90 0.43 11.86
N ILE A 82 -5.16 1.31 11.19
CA ILE A 82 -5.72 2.43 10.41
C ILE A 82 -6.70 1.97 9.33
N ASN A 83 -6.42 0.86 8.65
CA ASN A 83 -7.31 0.33 7.61
C ASN A 83 -8.58 -0.25 8.22
N SER A 84 -8.48 -0.84 9.41
CA SER A 84 -9.66 -1.34 10.13
C SER A 84 -10.55 -0.20 10.60
N ILE A 85 -9.96 0.90 11.10
CA ILE A 85 -10.70 2.10 11.53
C ILE A 85 -11.47 2.70 10.36
N MET A 86 -10.78 2.95 9.25
CA MET A 86 -11.36 3.65 8.10
C MET A 86 -12.35 2.76 7.32
N TRP A 87 -11.96 1.53 6.97
CA TRP A 87 -12.71 0.73 6.00
C TRP A 87 -13.68 -0.26 6.64
N ALA A 88 -13.25 -0.98 7.67
CA ALA A 88 -14.10 -1.99 8.31
C ALA A 88 -15.10 -1.37 9.30
N MET A 89 -14.66 -0.36 10.05
CA MET A 89 -15.49 0.33 11.04
C MET A 89 -16.16 1.59 10.49
N GLY A 90 -15.63 2.20 9.42
CA GLY A 90 -16.18 3.44 8.86
C GLY A 90 -16.05 4.63 9.83
N LYS A 91 -14.96 4.67 10.60
CA LYS A 91 -14.66 5.65 11.64
C LYS A 91 -13.37 6.39 11.34
N ASN A 92 -13.09 7.42 12.13
CA ASN A 92 -11.81 8.11 12.17
C ASN A 92 -11.15 7.97 13.53
N VAL A 93 -9.84 8.21 13.59
CA VAL A 93 -9.14 8.40 14.86
C VAL A 93 -9.78 9.57 15.61
N GLY A 94 -10.16 9.34 16.87
CA GLY A 94 -10.93 10.24 17.73
C GLY A 94 -12.39 9.85 17.93
N ASP A 95 -12.94 9.04 17.04
CA ASP A 95 -14.31 8.54 17.15
C ASP A 95 -14.45 7.51 18.28
N ILE A 96 -15.71 7.29 18.68
CA ILE A 96 -16.09 6.35 19.73
C ILE A 96 -16.75 5.12 19.13
N LEU A 97 -16.40 3.97 19.70
CA LEU A 97 -17.01 2.66 19.50
C LEU A 97 -17.76 2.24 20.77
N GLU A 98 -18.88 1.56 20.59
CA GLU A 98 -19.70 1.06 21.69
C GLU A 98 -19.56 -0.45 21.83
N PHE A 99 -19.23 -0.90 23.03
CA PHE A 99 -19.07 -2.31 23.38
C PHE A 99 -20.01 -2.68 24.52
N GLN A 100 -20.38 -3.95 24.64
CA GLN A 100 -21.18 -4.46 25.76
C GLN A 100 -20.30 -5.30 26.67
N ASN A 101 -20.36 -5.02 27.97
CA ASN A 101 -19.64 -5.79 29.00
C ASN A 101 -20.37 -7.10 29.33
N THR A 102 -19.82 -7.92 30.24
CA THR A 102 -20.45 -9.20 30.64
C THR A 102 -21.81 -9.05 31.33
N ARG A 103 -22.14 -7.86 31.82
CA ARG A 103 -23.43 -7.53 32.46
C ARG A 103 -24.46 -6.97 31.47
N GLY A 104 -24.09 -6.84 30.19
CA GLY A 104 -24.93 -6.24 29.14
C GLY A 104 -24.95 -4.71 29.14
N GLU A 105 -24.13 -4.06 29.99
CA GLU A 105 -24.01 -2.61 30.02
C GLU A 105 -23.10 -2.14 28.89
N THR A 106 -23.51 -1.08 28.20
CA THR A 106 -22.70 -0.47 27.15
C THR A 106 -21.59 0.38 27.75
N PHE A 107 -20.36 0.21 27.28
CA PHE A 107 -19.25 1.10 27.54
C PHE A 107 -18.65 1.62 26.23
N ARG A 108 -17.95 2.74 26.32
CA ARG A 108 -17.47 3.51 25.17
C ARG A 108 -15.95 3.43 25.09
N VAL A 109 -15.44 3.02 23.93
CA VAL A 109 -14.02 2.99 23.61
C VAL A 109 -13.72 4.11 22.62
N ARG A 110 -12.81 5.02 22.96
CA ARG A 110 -12.38 6.11 22.07
C ARG A 110 -11.11 5.71 21.34
N LEU A 111 -11.10 5.85 20.02
CA LEU A 111 -9.91 5.58 19.20
C LEU A 111 -8.90 6.71 19.39
N VAL A 112 -7.85 6.49 20.18
CA VAL A 112 -6.86 7.53 20.53
C VAL A 112 -5.66 7.55 19.59
N ALA A 113 -5.37 6.43 18.93
CA ALA A 113 -4.33 6.34 17.91
C ALA A 113 -4.63 5.19 16.94
N ALA A 114 -3.95 5.21 15.80
CA ALA A 114 -3.98 4.16 14.81
C ALA A 114 -2.57 3.66 14.51
N VAL A 115 -2.38 2.35 14.61
CA VAL A 115 -1.18 1.72 14.03
C VAL A 115 -1.29 1.73 12.50
N ALA A 116 -0.15 1.83 11.82
CA ALA A 116 -0.05 1.64 10.39
C ALA A 116 -0.48 0.22 9.98
N ASN A 117 -0.48 -0.07 8.67
CA ASN A 117 -0.89 -1.36 8.14
C ASN A 117 -0.17 -2.53 8.85
N SER A 118 -0.91 -3.31 9.64
CA SER A 118 -0.38 -4.27 10.63
C SER A 118 -1.17 -5.57 10.67
N ILE A 119 -0.62 -6.59 11.32
CA ILE A 119 -1.34 -7.86 11.60
C ILE A 119 -2.47 -7.71 12.62
N LEU A 120 -2.61 -6.53 13.22
CA LEU A 120 -3.65 -6.21 14.19
C LEU A 120 -4.98 -5.82 13.52
N GLN A 121 -5.03 -5.81 12.17
CA GLN A 121 -6.27 -5.64 11.42
C GLN A 121 -7.41 -6.50 11.98
N GLY A 122 -8.59 -5.89 12.12
CA GLY A 122 -9.77 -6.52 12.70
C GLY A 122 -9.90 -6.42 14.22
N ASN A 123 -8.94 -5.82 14.91
CA ASN A 123 -8.93 -5.74 16.37
C ASN A 123 -8.93 -4.29 16.85
N VAL A 124 -9.64 -4.07 17.96
CA VAL A 124 -9.49 -2.89 18.82
C VAL A 124 -8.74 -3.32 20.06
N ILE A 125 -7.69 -2.60 20.42
CA ILE A 125 -6.78 -2.92 21.52
C ILE A 125 -6.99 -1.90 22.63
N ILE A 126 -7.24 -2.40 23.83
CA ILE A 126 -7.35 -1.62 25.07
C ILE A 126 -6.35 -2.16 26.10
N SER A 127 -6.14 -1.42 27.18
CA SER A 127 -5.32 -1.91 28.29
C SER A 127 -5.94 -3.16 28.93
N GLU A 128 -5.10 -4.10 29.37
CA GLU A 128 -5.55 -5.33 30.04
C GLU A 128 -6.37 -5.01 31.30
N SER A 129 -5.99 -3.97 32.04
CA SER A 129 -6.73 -3.50 33.22
C SER A 129 -8.15 -3.06 32.86
N ALA A 130 -8.33 -2.28 31.79
CA ALA A 130 -9.65 -1.88 31.30
C ALA A 130 -10.45 -3.10 30.77
N PHE A 131 -9.78 -4.02 30.09
CA PHE A 131 -10.42 -5.26 29.62
C PHE A 131 -10.98 -6.08 30.79
N LEU A 132 -10.20 -6.28 31.85
CA LEU A 132 -10.62 -7.04 33.03
C LEU A 132 -11.73 -6.35 33.84
N GLN A 133 -11.79 -5.02 33.84
CA GLN A 133 -12.88 -4.28 34.48
C GLN A 133 -14.23 -4.55 33.81
N HIS A 134 -14.25 -4.68 32.47
CA HIS A 134 -15.48 -4.94 31.72
C HIS A 134 -15.76 -6.43 31.48
N TYR A 135 -14.72 -7.28 31.49
CA TYR A 135 -14.81 -8.72 31.24
C TYR A 135 -14.07 -9.53 32.31
N PRO A 136 -14.47 -9.45 33.60
CA PRO A 136 -13.77 -10.13 34.69
C PRO A 136 -13.83 -11.66 34.60
N ASN A 137 -14.84 -12.18 33.90
CA ASN A 137 -15.09 -13.61 33.77
C ASN A 137 -14.44 -14.24 32.52
N GLU A 138 -13.70 -13.48 31.70
CA GLU A 138 -12.97 -14.02 30.54
C GLU A 138 -11.62 -14.58 31.00
N PRO A 139 -11.44 -15.91 31.02
CA PRO A 139 -10.21 -16.52 31.52
C PRO A 139 -9.08 -16.43 30.50
N GLY A 140 -7.86 -16.28 31.02
CA GLY A 140 -6.60 -16.52 30.30
C GLY A 140 -6.28 -15.57 29.13
N TYR A 141 -5.23 -15.94 28.42
CA TYR A 141 -4.76 -15.29 27.20
C TYR A 141 -5.04 -16.22 26.01
N LYS A 142 -5.52 -15.65 24.90
CA LYS A 142 -5.96 -16.42 23.73
C LYS A 142 -5.23 -16.05 22.44
N THR A 143 -4.52 -14.93 22.44
CA THR A 143 -3.74 -14.46 21.29
C THR A 143 -2.35 -14.09 21.80
N PHE A 144 -1.32 -14.49 21.05
CA PHE A 144 0.06 -14.23 21.42
C PHE A 144 0.82 -13.69 20.21
N LEU A 145 1.65 -12.67 20.45
CA LEU A 145 2.65 -12.23 19.49
C LEU A 145 4.00 -12.75 19.97
N LEU A 146 4.73 -13.37 19.03
CA LEU A 146 6.02 -13.97 19.26
C LEU A 146 7.05 -13.20 18.44
N ASP A 147 8.03 -12.64 19.13
CA ASP A 147 9.19 -11.99 18.54
C ASP A 147 10.39 -12.92 18.71
N ALA A 148 10.80 -13.54 17.60
CA ALA A 148 11.88 -14.51 17.55
C ALA A 148 12.91 -14.09 16.50
N PRO A 149 14.21 -14.38 16.72
CA PRO A 149 15.23 -14.14 15.70
C PRO A 149 14.86 -14.80 14.37
N ALA A 150 15.09 -14.10 13.25
CA ALA A 150 14.66 -14.57 11.92
C ALA A 150 15.19 -15.97 11.57
N GLU A 151 16.42 -16.28 11.97
CA GLU A 151 17.08 -17.57 11.73
C GLU A 151 16.46 -18.72 12.56
N GLN A 152 15.83 -18.41 13.69
CA GLN A 152 15.28 -19.39 14.63
C GLN A 152 13.76 -19.58 14.47
N LYS A 153 13.10 -18.71 13.70
CA LYS A 153 11.63 -18.66 13.57
C LYS A 153 10.99 -20.02 13.29
N GLU A 154 11.55 -20.78 12.34
CA GLU A 154 11.03 -22.09 11.97
C GLU A 154 11.22 -23.11 13.10
N SER A 155 12.41 -23.15 13.72
CA SER A 155 12.68 -24.04 14.85
C SER A 155 11.77 -23.75 16.05
N VAL A 156 11.59 -22.47 16.40
CA VAL A 156 10.70 -22.03 17.49
C VAL A 156 9.26 -22.42 17.18
N ALA A 157 8.80 -22.23 15.94
CA ALA A 157 7.45 -22.60 15.54
C ALA A 157 7.20 -24.11 15.66
N ILE A 158 8.14 -24.94 15.20
CA ILE A 158 8.05 -26.41 15.30
C ILE A 158 8.03 -26.84 16.77
N THR A 159 8.94 -26.32 17.59
CA THR A 159 9.04 -26.65 19.01
C THR A 159 7.76 -26.29 19.76
N LEU A 160 7.23 -25.07 19.55
CA LEU A 160 6.00 -24.63 20.21
C LEU A 160 4.77 -25.40 19.73
N THR A 161 4.66 -25.65 18.42
CA THR A 161 3.54 -26.42 17.86
C THR A 161 3.50 -27.83 18.45
N ARG A 162 4.65 -28.49 18.57
CA ARG A 162 4.75 -29.81 19.21
C ARG A 162 4.45 -29.75 20.71
N ALA A 163 5.00 -28.76 21.41
CA ALA A 163 4.86 -28.67 22.86
C ALA A 163 3.43 -28.32 23.31
N MET A 164 2.66 -27.62 22.47
CA MET A 164 1.31 -27.14 22.78
C MET A 164 0.26 -27.72 21.84
N GLU A 165 0.52 -28.90 21.26
CA GLU A 165 -0.39 -29.59 20.34
C GLU A 165 -1.73 -29.92 21.03
N ASP A 166 -1.66 -30.45 22.25
CA ASP A 166 -2.83 -30.80 23.07
C ASP A 166 -3.65 -29.57 23.50
N ASP A 167 -3.01 -28.40 23.59
CA ASP A 167 -3.64 -27.11 23.93
C ASP A 167 -4.24 -26.40 22.71
N GLY A 168 -4.06 -26.98 21.50
CA GLY A 168 -4.59 -26.43 20.25
C GLY A 168 -3.87 -25.17 19.77
N LEU A 169 -2.58 -25.01 20.08
CA LEU A 169 -1.80 -23.88 19.60
C LEU A 169 -1.75 -23.86 18.06
N SER A 170 -2.15 -22.73 17.48
CA SER A 170 -2.03 -22.46 16.05
C SER A 170 -1.11 -21.27 15.87
N LEU A 171 0.04 -21.50 15.23
CA LEU A 171 0.99 -20.46 14.87
C LEU A 171 0.81 -20.08 13.40
N SER A 172 0.98 -18.80 13.10
CA SER A 172 0.94 -18.30 11.74
C SER A 172 2.03 -17.27 11.55
N ASP A 173 2.70 -17.31 10.39
CA ASP A 173 3.71 -16.33 10.05
C ASP A 173 3.07 -14.95 9.89
N THR A 174 3.63 -13.94 10.58
CA THR A 174 3.21 -12.54 10.46
C THR A 174 3.23 -12.05 9.01
N ILE A 175 4.20 -12.49 8.20
CA ILE A 175 4.34 -12.14 6.78
C ILE A 175 3.19 -12.76 5.98
N GLU A 176 2.92 -14.05 6.15
CA GLU A 176 1.81 -14.71 5.46
C GLU A 176 0.46 -14.12 5.86
N ARG A 177 0.27 -13.85 7.16
CA ARG A 177 -0.95 -13.19 7.67
C ARG A 177 -1.12 -11.79 7.06
N MET A 178 -0.04 -11.03 6.96
CA MET A 178 -0.05 -9.72 6.32
C MET A 178 -0.35 -9.81 4.82
N GLN A 179 0.24 -10.79 4.12
CA GLN A 179 -0.04 -11.04 2.71
C GLN A 179 -1.50 -11.42 2.48
N ALA A 180 -2.10 -12.21 3.36
CA ALA A 180 -3.51 -12.57 3.30
C ALA A 180 -4.42 -11.33 3.46
N PHE A 181 -4.11 -10.42 4.40
CA PHE A 181 -4.84 -9.15 4.53
C PHE A 181 -4.69 -8.26 3.31
N ASN A 182 -3.48 -8.19 2.74
CA ASN A 182 -3.19 -7.36 1.57
C ASN A 182 -3.61 -8.03 0.24
N ALA A 183 -4.01 -9.31 0.23
CA ALA A 183 -4.30 -10.04 -1.01
C ALA A 183 -5.40 -9.38 -1.83
N VAL A 184 -6.48 -8.93 -1.18
CA VAL A 184 -7.60 -8.25 -1.86
C VAL A 184 -7.16 -6.90 -2.42
N GLN A 185 -6.44 -6.11 -1.62
CA GLN A 185 -5.91 -4.81 -2.07
C GLN A 185 -4.92 -4.96 -3.23
N ASN A 186 -4.01 -5.93 -3.14
CA ASN A 186 -3.02 -6.22 -4.17
C ASN A 186 -3.68 -6.68 -5.47
N THR A 187 -4.72 -7.51 -5.39
CA THR A 187 -5.46 -7.98 -6.57
C THR A 187 -6.20 -6.83 -7.27
N TYR A 188 -6.78 -5.92 -6.48
CA TYR A 188 -7.44 -4.73 -7.00
C TYR A 188 -6.42 -3.79 -7.69
N LEU A 189 -5.31 -3.49 -7.02
CA LEU A 189 -4.23 -2.68 -7.58
C LEU A 189 -3.63 -3.32 -8.83
N SER A 190 -3.40 -4.64 -8.84
CA SER A 190 -2.86 -5.34 -10.01
C SER A 190 -3.81 -5.27 -11.20
N THR A 191 -5.13 -5.33 -10.96
CA THR A 191 -6.12 -5.20 -12.04
C THR A 191 -6.06 -3.82 -12.69
N PHE A 192 -5.97 -2.75 -11.89
CA PHE A 192 -5.79 -1.40 -12.43
C PHE A 192 -4.43 -1.18 -13.09
N GLN A 193 -3.37 -1.78 -12.56
CA GLN A 193 -2.06 -1.75 -13.20
C GLN A 193 -2.07 -2.46 -14.56
N LEU A 194 -2.78 -3.59 -14.68
CA LEU A 194 -2.98 -4.28 -15.95
C LEU A 194 -3.76 -3.43 -16.95
N LEU A 195 -4.85 -2.79 -16.51
CA LEU A 195 -5.62 -1.85 -17.34
C LEU A 195 -4.78 -0.64 -17.77
N GLY A 196 -4.00 -0.06 -16.85
CA GLY A 196 -3.07 1.03 -17.13
C GLY A 196 -1.95 0.60 -18.09
N GLY A 197 -1.42 -0.61 -17.92
CA GLY A 197 -0.45 -1.24 -18.82
C GLY A 197 -1.00 -1.42 -20.23
N LEU A 198 -2.23 -1.92 -20.35
CA LEU A 198 -2.91 -2.02 -21.64
C LEU A 198 -3.10 -0.64 -22.29
N GLY A 199 -3.49 0.37 -21.50
CA GLY A 199 -3.58 1.76 -21.93
C GLY A 199 -2.24 2.31 -22.44
N MET A 200 -1.13 2.01 -21.77
CA MET A 200 0.21 2.38 -22.22
C MET A 200 0.58 1.71 -23.54
N VAL A 201 0.28 0.43 -23.72
CA VAL A 201 0.56 -0.31 -24.96
C VAL A 201 -0.23 0.29 -26.12
N LEU A 202 -1.54 0.48 -25.94
CA LEU A 202 -2.41 1.08 -26.96
C LEU A 202 -2.00 2.53 -27.27
N GLY A 203 -1.67 3.31 -26.25
CA GLY A 203 -1.19 4.69 -26.41
C GLY A 203 0.14 4.77 -27.17
N SER A 204 1.09 3.89 -26.86
CA SER A 204 2.38 3.82 -27.55
C SER A 204 2.22 3.42 -29.02
N PHE A 205 1.36 2.44 -29.31
CA PHE A 205 1.01 2.07 -30.68
C PHE A 205 0.33 3.23 -31.42
N GLY A 206 -0.65 3.88 -30.78
CA GLY A 206 -1.34 5.05 -31.34
C GLY A 206 -0.38 6.19 -31.68
N LEU A 207 0.60 6.47 -30.81
CA LEU A 207 1.67 7.43 -31.10
C LEU A 207 2.45 7.05 -32.36
N GLY A 208 2.86 5.78 -32.49
CA GLY A 208 3.54 5.29 -33.68
C GLY A 208 2.73 5.48 -34.97
N VAL A 209 1.43 5.19 -34.93
CA VAL A 209 0.51 5.39 -36.07
C VAL A 209 0.38 6.88 -36.43
N VAL A 210 0.22 7.76 -35.43
CA VAL A 210 0.11 9.20 -35.64
C VAL A 210 1.40 9.78 -36.22
N VAL A 211 2.56 9.38 -35.69
CA VAL A 211 3.88 9.79 -36.21
C VAL A 211 4.06 9.30 -37.64
N LEU A 212 3.76 8.03 -37.92
CA LEU A 212 3.86 7.48 -39.27
C LEU A 212 2.98 8.27 -40.25
N ARG A 213 1.72 8.53 -39.88
CA ARG A 213 0.79 9.33 -40.70
C ARG A 213 1.33 10.74 -40.94
N ASN A 214 1.83 11.41 -39.90
CA ASN A 214 2.40 12.76 -40.02
C ASN A 214 3.57 12.79 -41.03
N LEU A 215 4.44 11.77 -41.01
CA LEU A 215 5.58 11.67 -41.93
C LEU A 215 5.17 11.35 -43.36
N LEU A 216 4.13 10.53 -43.56
CA LEU A 216 3.58 10.24 -44.88
C LEU A 216 2.95 11.48 -45.51
N ASP A 217 2.21 12.26 -44.73
CA ASP A 217 1.59 13.51 -45.17
C ASP A 217 2.67 14.57 -45.53
N ARG A 218 3.82 14.56 -44.84
CA ARG A 218 4.95 15.48 -45.08
C ARG A 218 6.02 14.93 -46.03
N ARG A 219 5.78 13.84 -46.76
CA ARG A 219 6.83 13.20 -47.58
C ARG A 219 7.44 14.11 -48.64
N THR A 220 6.65 15.04 -49.19
CA THR A 220 7.07 15.99 -50.23
C THR A 220 8.06 17.01 -49.69
N GLU A 221 7.84 17.52 -48.47
CA GLU A 221 8.76 18.39 -47.75
C GLU A 221 10.10 17.68 -47.50
N LEU A 222 10.06 16.43 -47.02
CA LEU A 222 11.26 15.61 -46.79
C LEU A 222 12.00 15.30 -48.11
N GLY A 223 11.27 15.08 -49.19
CA GLY A 223 11.83 14.90 -50.53
C GLY A 223 12.54 16.17 -51.04
N LEU A 224 11.96 17.34 -50.79
CA LEU A 224 12.56 18.62 -51.15
C LEU A 224 13.85 18.89 -50.35
N LEU A 225 13.87 18.59 -49.05
CA LEU A 225 15.10 18.66 -48.24
C LEU A 225 16.20 17.76 -48.81
N THR A 226 15.84 16.55 -49.27
CA THR A 226 16.78 15.62 -49.90
C THR A 226 17.32 16.19 -51.21
N ALA A 227 16.47 16.81 -52.04
CA ALA A 227 16.86 17.46 -53.29
C ALA A 227 17.80 18.66 -53.10
N VAL A 228 17.65 19.40 -51.99
CA VAL A 228 18.54 20.50 -51.58
C VAL A 228 19.88 20.00 -51.03
N GLY A 229 20.04 18.69 -50.81
CA GLY A 229 21.30 18.07 -50.40
C GLY A 229 21.36 17.63 -48.94
N PHE A 230 20.23 17.59 -48.21
CA PHE A 230 20.21 16.97 -46.89
C PHE A 230 20.37 15.45 -47.00
N THR A 231 21.24 14.89 -46.18
CA THR A 231 21.41 13.44 -46.10
C THR A 231 20.25 12.80 -45.33
N HIS A 232 19.92 11.55 -45.67
CA HIS A 232 18.88 10.77 -44.95
C HIS A 232 19.11 10.72 -43.43
N ASN A 233 20.37 10.72 -42.97
CA ASN A 233 20.68 10.71 -41.54
C ASN A 233 20.35 12.05 -40.85
N ARG A 234 20.57 13.19 -41.54
CA ARG A 234 20.16 14.51 -41.01
C ARG A 234 18.65 14.66 -40.95
N ILE A 235 17.95 14.19 -41.99
CA ILE A 235 16.48 14.19 -42.02
C ILE A 235 15.92 13.31 -40.90
N ARG A 236 16.49 12.11 -40.70
CA ARG A 236 16.12 11.22 -39.60
C ARG A 236 16.33 11.89 -38.24
N MET A 237 17.47 12.53 -38.01
CA MET A 237 17.75 13.23 -36.75
C MET A 237 16.76 14.37 -36.50
N LEU A 238 16.44 15.16 -37.52
CA LEU A 238 15.47 16.26 -37.43
C LEU A 238 14.10 15.74 -36.96
N VAL A 239 13.58 14.71 -37.64
CA VAL A 239 12.29 14.09 -37.31
C VAL A 239 12.29 13.48 -35.91
N LEU A 240 13.38 12.81 -35.53
CA LEU A 240 13.51 12.22 -34.20
C LEU A 240 13.50 13.29 -33.12
N LEU A 241 14.21 14.41 -33.30
CA LEU A 241 14.22 15.52 -32.34
C LEU A 241 12.85 16.19 -32.20
N GLU A 242 12.12 16.37 -33.30
CA GLU A 242 10.76 16.92 -33.30
C GLU A 242 9.82 16.05 -32.44
N HIS A 243 9.73 14.75 -32.75
CA HIS A 243 8.84 13.85 -32.03
C HIS A 243 9.33 13.51 -30.62
N PHE A 244 10.64 13.56 -30.37
CA PHE A 244 11.20 13.44 -29.03
C PHE A 244 10.77 14.62 -28.14
N GLY A 245 10.77 15.84 -28.68
CA GLY A 245 10.26 17.02 -27.99
C GLY A 245 8.78 16.87 -27.63
N LEU A 246 7.96 16.39 -28.57
CA LEU A 246 6.54 16.13 -28.34
C LEU A 246 6.29 15.03 -27.30
N LEU A 247 7.04 13.92 -27.37
CA LEU A 247 6.98 12.84 -26.38
C LEU A 247 7.35 13.34 -24.98
N SER A 248 8.43 14.11 -24.87
CA SER A 248 8.89 14.67 -23.60
C SER A 248 7.88 15.66 -23.01
N ALA A 249 7.30 16.52 -23.85
CA ALA A 249 6.26 17.46 -23.43
C ALA A 249 4.99 16.72 -22.96
N GLY A 250 4.56 15.69 -23.69
CA GLY A 250 3.42 14.85 -23.31
C GLY A 250 3.66 14.09 -22.01
N LEU A 251 4.86 13.54 -21.82
CA LEU A 251 5.22 12.86 -20.57
C LEU A 251 5.24 13.84 -19.39
N PHE A 252 5.76 15.05 -19.59
CA PHE A 252 5.79 16.10 -18.57
C PHE A 252 4.37 16.54 -18.16
N THR A 253 3.51 16.86 -19.12
CA THR A 253 2.13 17.29 -18.82
C THR A 253 1.32 16.16 -18.17
N GLY A 254 1.46 14.92 -18.66
CA GLY A 254 0.81 13.75 -18.06
C GLY A 254 1.29 13.49 -16.63
N SER A 255 2.59 13.59 -16.38
CA SER A 255 3.16 13.45 -15.03
C SER A 255 2.66 14.54 -14.08
N LEU A 256 2.55 15.79 -14.56
CA LEU A 256 2.03 16.90 -13.77
C LEU A 256 0.55 16.70 -13.43
N SER A 257 -0.27 16.27 -14.38
CA SER A 257 -1.68 15.94 -14.14
C SER A 257 -1.84 14.80 -13.13
N ALA A 258 -1.02 13.74 -13.23
CA ALA A 258 -1.02 12.64 -12.27
C ALA A 258 -0.62 13.09 -10.86
N LEU A 259 0.40 13.96 -10.74
CA LEU A 259 0.83 14.53 -9.46
C LEU A 259 -0.31 15.32 -8.79
N ILE A 260 -1.00 16.18 -9.54
CA ILE A 260 -2.13 16.97 -9.03
C ILE A 260 -3.26 16.05 -8.53
N ALA A 261 -3.57 14.99 -9.27
CA ALA A 261 -4.63 14.06 -8.90
C ALA A 261 -4.32 13.27 -7.61
N VAL A 262 -3.05 12.90 -7.39
CA VAL A 262 -2.63 12.09 -6.23
C VAL A 262 -2.23 12.96 -5.04
N PHE A 263 -2.05 14.28 -5.22
CA PHE A 263 -1.58 15.21 -4.18
C PHE A 263 -2.29 15.09 -2.82
N PRO A 264 -3.64 14.98 -2.72
CA PRO A 264 -4.31 14.83 -1.42
C PRO A 264 -3.91 13.54 -0.69
N SER A 265 -3.66 12.47 -1.44
CA SER A 265 -3.21 11.19 -0.88
C SER A 265 -1.80 11.28 -0.30
N LEU A 266 -0.91 12.05 -0.95
CA LEU A 266 0.47 12.27 -0.49
C LEU A 266 0.57 13.05 0.82
N GLN A 267 -0.47 13.80 1.19
CA GLN A 267 -0.54 14.51 2.48
C GLN A 267 -0.97 13.62 3.64
N SER A 268 -1.40 12.38 3.37
CA SER A 268 -1.85 11.46 4.41
C SER A 268 -0.64 10.86 5.16
N PRO A 269 -0.69 10.76 6.50
CA PRO A 269 0.36 10.11 7.28
C PRO A 269 0.61 8.66 6.82
N GLY A 270 1.86 8.30 6.56
CA GLY A 270 2.25 6.97 6.07
C GLY A 270 2.24 6.80 4.54
N ALA A 271 2.10 7.89 3.77
CA ALA A 271 2.23 7.85 2.32
C ALA A 271 3.70 7.69 1.88
N ASP A 272 4.15 6.46 1.68
CA ASP A 272 5.44 6.18 1.04
C ASP A 272 5.29 6.25 -0.48
N ILE A 273 6.07 7.13 -1.12
CA ILE A 273 6.12 7.24 -2.57
C ILE A 273 7.14 6.23 -3.11
N PRO A 274 6.72 5.25 -3.95
CA PRO A 274 7.65 4.28 -4.51
C PRO A 274 8.40 4.90 -5.70
N TYR A 275 9.38 5.75 -5.40
CA TYR A 275 10.15 6.50 -6.40
C TYR A 275 10.79 5.59 -7.46
N ALA A 276 11.26 4.40 -7.05
CA ALA A 276 11.88 3.43 -7.95
C ALA A 276 10.89 2.89 -9.00
N SER A 277 9.69 2.46 -8.59
CA SER A 277 8.68 1.94 -9.53
C SER A 277 8.10 3.04 -10.40
N LEU A 278 7.95 4.26 -9.86
CA LEU A 278 7.50 5.43 -10.61
C LEU A 278 8.52 5.81 -11.70
N ALA A 279 9.81 5.89 -11.35
CA ALA A 279 10.88 6.15 -12.30
C ALA A 279 10.94 5.06 -13.38
N LEU A 280 10.81 3.78 -13.00
CA LEU A 280 10.78 2.66 -13.94
C LEU A 280 9.58 2.77 -14.89
N THR A 281 8.40 3.15 -14.39
CA THR A 281 7.19 3.29 -15.22
C THR A 281 7.34 4.43 -16.23
N LEU A 282 7.81 5.60 -15.78
CA LEU A 282 8.07 6.74 -16.65
C LEU A 282 9.13 6.42 -17.71
N PHE A 283 10.21 5.75 -17.30
CA PHE A 283 11.25 5.31 -18.23
C PHE A 283 10.72 4.29 -19.25
N THR A 284 9.84 3.37 -18.82
CA THR A 284 9.21 2.40 -19.70
C THR A 284 8.31 3.09 -20.73
N ILE A 285 7.45 4.02 -20.31
CA ILE A 285 6.59 4.82 -21.20
C ILE A 285 7.44 5.58 -22.23
N PHE A 286 8.50 6.23 -21.75
CA PHE A 286 9.40 6.97 -22.60
C PHE A 286 10.13 6.08 -23.61
N GLY A 287 10.65 4.94 -23.13
CA GLY A 287 11.34 3.94 -23.95
C GLY A 287 10.43 3.34 -25.01
N THR A 288 9.22 2.92 -24.66
CA THR A 288 8.26 2.35 -25.63
C THR A 288 7.85 3.40 -26.67
N GLY A 289 7.55 4.63 -26.23
CA GLY A 289 7.24 5.74 -27.14
C GLY A 289 8.39 6.03 -28.11
N PHE A 290 9.62 6.08 -27.60
CA PHE A 290 10.81 6.31 -28.42
C PHE A 290 11.04 5.18 -29.45
N ILE A 291 10.84 3.92 -29.04
CA ILE A 291 10.92 2.76 -29.96
C ILE A 291 9.90 2.88 -31.09
N TRP A 292 8.65 3.25 -30.78
CA TRP A 292 7.61 3.44 -31.79
C TRP A 292 7.91 4.59 -32.74
N ILE A 293 8.44 5.71 -32.24
CA ILE A 293 8.91 6.83 -33.07
C ILE A 293 10.02 6.36 -34.00
N LEU A 294 11.04 5.66 -33.49
CA LEU A 294 12.13 5.11 -34.31
C LEU A 294 11.60 4.18 -35.41
N PHE A 295 10.68 3.30 -35.06
CA PHE A 295 10.06 2.36 -36.01
C PHE A 295 9.28 3.11 -37.11
N ALA A 296 8.45 4.09 -36.72
CA ALA A 296 7.67 4.90 -37.65
C ALA A 296 8.58 5.73 -38.58
N THR A 297 9.62 6.37 -38.03
CA THR A 297 10.59 7.16 -38.81
C THR A 297 11.37 6.26 -39.78
N GLN A 298 11.84 5.10 -39.35
CA GLN A 298 12.54 4.18 -40.27
C GLN A 298 11.63 3.64 -41.37
N SER A 299 10.38 3.33 -41.04
CA SER A 299 9.41 2.81 -42.00
C SER A 299 9.03 3.86 -43.05
N ALA A 300 8.80 5.11 -42.62
CA ALA A 300 8.53 6.23 -43.53
C ALA A 300 9.74 6.55 -44.45
N LEU A 301 10.96 6.52 -43.90
CA LEU A 301 12.18 6.84 -44.64
C LEU A 301 12.71 5.71 -45.56
N LYS A 302 12.20 4.48 -45.45
CA LYS A 302 12.56 3.38 -46.36
C LYS A 302 11.80 3.41 -47.69
N GLY A 303 10.75 4.22 -47.80
CA GLY A 303 10.04 4.43 -49.08
C GLY A 303 10.95 5.11 -50.10
N HIS A 304 10.91 4.67 -51.37
CA HIS A 304 11.67 5.30 -52.46
C HIS A 304 11.21 6.76 -52.67
N PHE A 305 11.87 7.71 -52.01
CA PHE A 305 11.61 9.15 -52.10
C PHE A 305 11.63 9.70 -53.53
N LEU A 306 12.40 9.08 -54.42
CA LEU A 306 12.52 9.48 -55.82
C LEU A 306 11.26 9.19 -56.65
N TYR A 307 10.44 8.20 -56.27
CA TYR A 307 9.19 7.92 -56.98
C TYR A 307 8.08 8.93 -56.65
N SER A 308 8.20 9.60 -55.49
CA SER A 308 7.23 10.60 -55.02
C SER A 308 7.16 11.85 -55.88
N LEU A 309 8.25 12.21 -56.57
CA LEU A 309 8.32 13.40 -57.43
C LEU A 309 7.85 13.11 -58.86
N ARG A 310 7.51 11.85 -59.18
CA ARG A 310 7.13 11.42 -60.53
C ARG A 310 5.61 11.28 -60.73
N ASP A 311 4.83 11.45 -59.65
CA ASP A 311 3.38 11.23 -59.61
C ASP A 311 2.59 12.54 -59.36
N GLN A 312 3.16 13.68 -59.73
CA GLN A 312 2.46 14.96 -59.87
C GLN A 312 2.67 15.53 -61.26
#